data_AF-A0A9D9CYA6-F1
#
_entry.id   AF-A0A9D9CYA6-F1
#
_cell.length_a   1.000
_cell.length_b   1.000
_cell.length_c   1.000
_cell.angle_alpha   90.00
_cell.angle_beta   90.00
_cell.angle_gamma   90.00
#
_symmetry.space_group_name_H-M   'P 1'
#
loop_
_entity.id
_entity.type
_entity.pdbx_description
1 polymer ?
#
loop_
_entity_poly.entity_id
_entity_poly.type
_entity_poly.pdbx_seq_one_letter_code
_entity_poly.pdbx_strand_id
1 'polypeptide(L)'
;YATKRLNVFFKRGVLFYAEINIRFFFHLLFSDADIFTANDTDALAGTYLAAKLRRKPLVVDLHELFPEVPEVTNRKFVKGVWTKIEDWILPKIKHGYTVCQSIADYYKERYGINLSVVRNMPSYKSLDAIPSTEISSIPADKKIILYQGAVNVVRGVEWIIDAMPFAR
;
A
#
# COMPACT_ATOMS: atom_id res chain seq x y z
N TYR A 1 12.38 -13.46 -6.98
CA TYR A 1 12.29 -12.97 -8.37
C TYR A 1 13.40 -11.96 -8.63
N ALA A 2 13.77 -11.72 -9.89
CA ALA A 2 14.81 -10.75 -10.24
C ALA A 2 14.32 -9.31 -10.03
N THR A 3 15.15 -8.45 -9.43
CA THR A 3 14.80 -7.06 -9.15
C THR A 3 15.86 -6.11 -9.70
N LYS A 4 15.42 -4.95 -10.19
CA LYS A 4 16.30 -3.85 -10.60
C LYS A 4 15.97 -2.60 -9.80
N ARG A 5 16.93 -2.16 -8.98
CA ARG A 5 16.81 -0.90 -8.24
C ARG A 5 17.26 0.27 -9.11
N LEU A 6 16.39 1.26 -9.30
CA LEU A 6 16.77 2.50 -9.96
C LEU A 6 17.54 3.39 -8.98
N ASN A 7 18.69 3.90 -9.41
CA ASN A 7 19.44 4.88 -8.63
C ASN A 7 18.73 6.22 -8.69
N VAL A 8 18.56 6.88 -7.54
CA VAL A 8 18.01 8.24 -7.41
C VAL A 8 19.02 9.15 -6.72
N PHE A 9 19.08 10.41 -7.12
CA PHE A 9 19.90 11.44 -6.48
C PHE A 9 19.25 11.93 -5.19
N PHE A 10 17.97 12.28 -5.24
CA PHE A 10 17.21 12.69 -4.07
C PHE A 10 16.82 11.45 -3.25
N LYS A 11 16.94 11.52 -1.92
CA LYS A 11 16.61 10.40 -1.02
C LYS A 11 15.33 10.59 -0.22
N ARG A 12 14.74 11.79 -0.24
CA ARG A 12 13.55 12.14 0.54
C ARG A 12 12.83 13.34 -0.05
N GLY A 13 11.57 13.51 0.33
CA GLY A 13 10.75 14.68 0.00
C GLY A 13 10.22 14.68 -1.44
N VAL A 14 9.66 15.80 -1.85
CA VAL A 14 8.95 15.96 -3.14
C VAL A 14 9.86 15.67 -4.34
N LEU A 15 11.12 16.12 -4.28
CA LEU A 15 12.08 15.91 -5.37
C LEU A 15 12.42 14.42 -5.59
N PHE A 16 12.41 13.61 -4.53
CA PHE A 16 12.56 12.16 -4.67
C PHE A 16 11.40 11.57 -5.47
N TYR A 17 10.16 11.90 -5.12
CA TYR A 17 8.97 11.39 -5.81
C TYR A 17 8.88 11.88 -7.27
N ALA A 18 9.29 13.12 -7.54
CA ALA A 18 9.37 13.63 -8.91
C ALA A 18 10.44 12.87 -9.72
N GLU A 19 11.65 12.72 -9.17
CA GLU A 19 12.75 12.03 -9.84
C GLU A 19 12.42 10.56 -10.09
N ILE A 20 11.88 9.85 -9.11
CA ILE A 20 11.57 8.43 -9.27
C ILE A 20 10.48 8.20 -10.32
N ASN A 21 9.46 9.07 -10.41
CA ASN A 21 8.44 8.98 -11.47
C ASN A 21 9.03 9.25 -12.86
N ILE A 22 9.94 10.21 -12.99
CA ILE A 22 10.67 10.45 -14.25
C ILE A 22 11.48 9.22 -14.63
N ARG A 23 12.15 8.59 -13.66
CA ARG A 23 12.94 7.37 -13.88
C ARG A 23 12.07 6.17 -14.23
N PHE A 24 10.92 5.99 -13.57
CA PHE A 24 9.94 4.98 -13.94
C PHE A 24 9.47 5.18 -15.38
N PHE A 25 9.13 6.42 -15.74
CA PHE A 25 8.72 6.75 -17.11
C PHE A 25 9.76 6.30 -18.14
N PHE A 26 11.02 6.74 -18.02
CA PHE A 26 12.06 6.37 -18.99
C PHE A 26 12.43 4.89 -18.92
N HIS A 27 12.48 4.28 -17.73
CA HIS A 27 12.82 2.88 -17.60
C HIS A 27 11.78 1.98 -18.28
N LEU A 28 10.50 2.24 -18.04
CA LEU A 28 9.39 1.49 -18.65
C LEU A 28 9.22 1.81 -20.13
N LEU A 29 9.57 3.02 -20.56
CA LEU A 29 9.55 3.39 -21.98
C LEU A 29 10.45 2.50 -22.84
N PHE A 30 11.52 1.95 -22.28
CA PHE A 30 12.46 1.07 -22.99
C PHE A 30 12.48 -0.37 -22.45
N SER A 31 11.58 -0.73 -21.55
CA SER A 31 11.48 -2.11 -21.07
C SER A 31 10.77 -2.99 -22.11
N ASP A 32 11.16 -4.26 -22.11
CA ASP A 32 10.43 -5.34 -22.77
C ASP A 32 9.43 -5.93 -21.78
N ALA A 33 8.18 -5.49 -21.88
CA ALA A 33 7.10 -5.94 -21.03
C ALA A 33 5.75 -5.78 -21.73
N ASP A 34 4.84 -6.70 -21.42
CA ASP A 34 3.49 -6.73 -21.97
C ASP A 34 2.48 -5.98 -21.12
N ILE A 35 2.71 -5.90 -19.81
CA ILE A 35 1.84 -5.24 -18.85
C ILE A 35 2.70 -4.40 -17.92
N PHE A 36 2.26 -3.18 -17.64
CA PHE A 36 2.86 -2.35 -16.59
C PHE A 36 1.99 -2.37 -15.34
N THR A 37 2.65 -2.28 -14.19
CA THR A 37 2.00 -2.25 -12.87
C THR A 37 2.48 -1.04 -12.10
N ALA A 38 1.55 -0.25 -11.56
CA ALA A 38 1.85 0.82 -10.61
C ALA A 38 1.41 0.39 -9.21
N ASN A 39 2.30 0.49 -8.24
CA ASN A 39 1.99 0.24 -6.84
C ASN A 39 1.77 1.57 -6.13
N ASP A 40 0.54 1.84 -5.75
CA ASP A 40 0.03 3.10 -5.20
C ASP A 40 0.26 4.35 -6.06
N THR A 41 -0.27 5.45 -5.55
CA THR A 41 -0.31 6.77 -6.19
C THR A 41 1.09 7.37 -6.40
N ASP A 42 2.07 7.01 -5.57
CA ASP A 42 3.44 7.53 -5.66
C ASP A 42 4.25 6.97 -6.84
N ALA A 43 3.89 5.80 -7.38
CA ALA A 43 4.45 5.23 -8.60
C ALA A 43 3.57 5.46 -9.84
N LEU A 44 2.39 6.06 -9.68
CA LEU A 44 1.34 6.07 -10.70
C LEU A 44 1.66 6.97 -11.90
N ALA A 45 2.14 8.20 -11.67
CA ALA A 45 2.27 9.20 -12.73
C ALA A 45 3.25 8.78 -13.84
N GLY A 46 4.45 8.34 -13.45
CA GLY A 46 5.48 7.90 -14.40
C GLY A 46 5.07 6.64 -15.15
N THR A 47 4.52 5.66 -14.43
CA THR A 47 4.07 4.39 -14.98
C THR A 47 2.91 4.57 -15.95
N TYR A 48 1.92 5.41 -15.61
CA TYR A 48 0.80 5.74 -16.47
C TYR A 48 1.23 6.43 -17.76
N LEU A 49 2.14 7.41 -17.68
CA LEU A 49 2.66 8.08 -18.87
C LEU A 49 3.39 7.10 -19.80
N ALA A 50 4.20 6.20 -19.24
CA ALA A 50 4.90 5.19 -20.03
C ALA A 50 3.91 4.19 -20.68
N ALA A 51 2.93 3.70 -19.90
CA ALA A 51 1.89 2.79 -20.39
C ALA A 51 1.09 3.42 -21.54
N LYS A 52 0.68 4.68 -21.37
CA LYS A 52 -0.06 5.43 -22.38
C LYS A 52 0.75 5.63 -23.66
N LEU A 53 2.02 5.99 -23.54
CA LEU A 53 2.90 6.21 -24.69
C LEU A 53 3.23 4.91 -25.43
N ARG A 54 3.51 3.82 -24.70
CA ARG A 54 3.78 2.49 -25.26
C ARG A 54 2.51 1.72 -25.66
N ARG A 55 1.32 2.27 -25.38
CA ARG A 55 0.01 1.61 -25.56
C ARG A 55 -0.07 0.25 -24.88
N LYS A 56 0.50 0.13 -23.69
CA LYS A 56 0.51 -1.09 -22.90
C LYS A 56 -0.60 -1.05 -21.83
N PRO A 57 -1.25 -2.18 -21.51
CA PRO A 57 -2.14 -2.28 -20.35
C PRO A 57 -1.42 -1.84 -19.06
N LEU A 58 -2.13 -1.08 -18.24
CA LEU A 58 -1.71 -0.69 -16.90
C LEU A 58 -2.66 -1.31 -15.88
N VAL A 59 -2.08 -1.99 -14.89
CA VAL A 59 -2.77 -2.46 -13.69
C VAL A 59 -2.29 -1.64 -12.50
N VAL A 60 -3.22 -1.11 -11.70
CA VAL A 60 -2.88 -0.35 -10.49
C VAL A 60 -3.19 -1.17 -9.23
N ASP A 61 -2.27 -1.16 -8.28
CA ASP A 61 -2.46 -1.68 -6.92
C ASP A 61 -2.68 -0.49 -6.00
N LEU A 62 -3.87 -0.32 -5.45
CA LEU A 62 -4.23 0.77 -4.53
C LEU A 62 -4.53 0.18 -3.16
N HIS A 63 -3.48 -0.28 -2.46
CA HIS A 63 -3.61 -1.01 -1.20
C HIS A 63 -3.74 -0.08 0.01
N GLU A 64 -3.46 1.21 -0.16
CA GLU A 64 -3.71 2.25 0.83
C GLU A 64 -4.57 3.38 0.25
N LEU A 65 -5.24 4.12 1.13
CA LEU A 65 -5.78 5.43 0.77
C LEU A 65 -4.64 6.44 0.80
N PHE A 66 -3.76 6.41 -0.20
CA PHE A 66 -2.45 7.06 -0.13
C PHE A 66 -2.47 8.55 0.29
N PRO A 67 -3.39 9.42 -0.19
CA PRO A 67 -3.46 10.80 0.29
C PRO A 67 -3.96 10.96 1.74
N GLU A 68 -4.60 9.92 2.28
CA GLU A 68 -5.23 9.90 3.61
C GLU A 68 -4.34 9.26 4.69
N VAL A 69 -3.20 8.66 4.32
CA VAL A 69 -2.26 8.09 5.29
C VAL A 69 -1.69 9.19 6.22
N PRO A 70 -1.43 8.89 7.51
CA PRO A 70 -0.99 9.89 8.51
C PRO A 70 0.22 10.74 8.06
N GLU A 71 1.13 10.13 7.31
CA GLU A 71 2.35 10.72 6.79
C GLU A 71 2.09 11.81 5.74
N VAL A 72 0.94 11.75 5.05
CA VAL A 72 0.54 12.66 3.97
C VAL A 72 -0.61 13.58 4.40
N THR A 73 -1.60 13.07 5.11
CA THR A 73 -2.86 13.77 5.39
C THR A 73 -2.67 15.09 6.16
N ASN A 74 -1.68 15.13 7.05
CA ASN A 74 -1.33 16.32 7.83
C ASN A 74 -0.61 17.42 7.01
N ARG A 75 -0.18 17.10 5.79
CA ARG A 75 0.55 18.00 4.89
C ARG A 75 -0.34 18.45 3.74
N LYS A 76 -1.20 19.44 3.99
CA LYS A 76 -2.23 19.93 3.05
C LYS A 76 -1.77 20.08 1.60
N PHE A 77 -0.61 20.71 1.37
CA PHE A 77 -0.07 20.88 0.02
C PHE A 77 0.31 19.55 -0.63
N VAL A 78 1.01 18.68 0.11
CA VAL A 78 1.45 17.36 -0.38
C VAL A 78 0.25 16.48 -0.67
N LYS A 79 -0.72 16.43 0.25
CA LYS A 79 -2.01 15.77 0.03
C LYS A 79 -2.69 16.25 -1.25
N GLY A 80 -2.78 17.56 -1.44
CA GLY A 80 -3.40 18.15 -2.63
C GLY A 80 -2.71 17.77 -3.94
N VAL A 81 -1.38 17.64 -3.95
CA VAL A 81 -0.64 17.16 -5.13
C VAL A 81 -1.01 15.70 -5.45
N TRP A 82 -1.01 14.82 -4.46
CA TRP A 82 -1.33 13.41 -4.66
C TRP A 82 -2.78 13.19 -5.08
N THR A 83 -3.71 13.88 -4.43
CA THR A 83 -5.12 13.89 -4.83
C THR A 83 -5.29 14.34 -6.27
N LYS A 84 -4.61 15.41 -6.71
CA LYS A 84 -4.67 15.84 -8.13
C LYS A 84 -4.14 14.78 -9.10
N ILE A 85 -3.12 14.01 -8.70
CA ILE A 85 -2.61 12.88 -9.50
C ILE A 85 -3.69 11.80 -9.61
N GLU A 86 -4.35 11.46 -8.50
CA GLU A 86 -5.46 10.50 -8.50
C GLU A 86 -6.64 10.99 -9.36
N ASP A 87 -7.12 12.22 -9.14
CA ASP A 87 -8.20 12.86 -9.90
C ASP A 87 -7.92 12.88 -11.40
N TRP A 88 -6.66 13.05 -11.78
CA TRP A 88 -6.27 13.03 -13.18
C TRP A 88 -6.20 11.61 -13.76
N ILE A 89 -5.63 10.64 -13.04
CA ILE A 89 -5.27 9.34 -13.62
C ILE A 89 -6.33 8.27 -13.36
N LEU A 90 -6.80 8.13 -12.12
CA LEU A 90 -7.63 6.99 -11.71
C LEU A 90 -8.93 6.84 -12.52
N PRO A 91 -9.66 7.89 -12.90
CA PRO A 91 -10.85 7.75 -13.75
C PRO A 91 -10.58 7.15 -15.14
N LYS A 92 -9.30 7.10 -15.57
CA LYS A 92 -8.87 6.57 -16.87
C LYS A 92 -8.33 5.14 -16.78
N ILE A 93 -8.18 4.60 -15.57
CA ILE A 93 -7.63 3.27 -15.35
C ILE A 93 -8.71 2.22 -15.58
N LYS A 94 -8.36 1.18 -16.33
CA LYS A 94 -9.26 0.06 -16.66
C LYS A 94 -9.09 -1.15 -15.75
N HIS A 95 -7.89 -1.33 -15.20
CA HIS A 95 -7.55 -2.50 -14.41
C HIS A 95 -6.90 -2.04 -13.11
N GLY A 96 -7.44 -2.48 -11.99
CA GLY A 96 -6.85 -2.23 -10.69
C GLY A 96 -7.39 -3.16 -9.63
N TYR A 97 -6.63 -3.27 -8.54
CA TYR A 97 -7.02 -4.06 -7.38
C TYR A 97 -6.61 -3.37 -6.08
N THR A 98 -7.16 -3.86 -4.98
CA THR A 98 -6.90 -3.40 -3.62
C THR A 98 -7.05 -4.55 -2.62
N VAL A 99 -6.74 -4.32 -1.35
CA VAL A 99 -6.66 -5.35 -0.31
C VAL A 99 -7.99 -5.65 0.39
N CYS A 100 -8.97 -4.74 0.33
CA CYS A 100 -10.27 -4.94 0.99
C CYS A 100 -11.42 -4.18 0.31
N GLN A 101 -12.66 -4.57 0.64
CA GLN A 101 -13.86 -4.01 0.03
C GLN A 101 -14.07 -2.53 0.37
N SER A 102 -13.75 -2.10 1.59
CA SER A 102 -13.95 -0.70 1.99
C SER A 102 -13.08 0.27 1.19
N ILE A 103 -11.85 -0.12 0.83
CA ILE A 103 -10.99 0.68 -0.05
C ILE A 103 -11.54 0.65 -1.49
N ALA A 104 -12.00 -0.51 -1.95
CA ALA A 104 -12.61 -0.62 -3.28
C ALA A 104 -13.84 0.28 -3.42
N ASP A 105 -14.71 0.29 -2.40
CA ASP A 105 -15.92 1.12 -2.35
C ASP A 105 -15.56 2.61 -2.31
N TYR A 106 -14.55 2.99 -1.51
CA TYR A 106 -14.07 4.37 -1.46
C TYR A 106 -13.59 4.86 -2.84
N TYR A 107 -12.71 4.11 -3.51
CA TYR A 107 -12.21 4.50 -4.82
C TYR A 107 -13.31 4.47 -5.89
N LYS A 108 -14.27 3.55 -5.78
CA LYS A 108 -15.45 3.52 -6.65
C LYS A 108 -16.33 4.76 -6.48
N GLU A 109 -16.62 5.16 -5.24
CA GLU A 109 -17.43 6.35 -4.95
C GLU A 109 -16.72 7.63 -5.41
N ARG A 110 -15.43 7.76 -5.11
CA ARG A 110 -14.67 8.98 -5.39
C ARG A 110 -14.27 9.14 -6.86
N TYR A 111 -13.88 8.05 -7.52
CA TYR A 111 -13.24 8.08 -8.84
C TYR A 111 -14.00 7.30 -9.92
N GLY A 112 -15.04 6.54 -9.56
CA GLY A 112 -15.77 5.68 -10.49
C GLY A 112 -14.99 4.45 -10.95
N ILE A 113 -13.83 4.16 -10.34
CA ILE A 113 -12.98 3.01 -10.69
C ILE A 113 -13.47 1.76 -9.98
N ASN A 114 -13.60 0.65 -10.73
CA ASN A 114 -13.94 -0.65 -10.16
C ASN A 114 -12.66 -1.43 -9.86
N LEU A 115 -12.28 -1.50 -8.58
CA LEU A 115 -11.13 -2.26 -8.11
C LEU A 115 -11.54 -3.68 -7.72
N SER A 116 -10.75 -4.67 -8.15
CA SER A 116 -10.88 -6.05 -7.65
C SER A 116 -10.27 -6.18 -6.25
N VAL A 117 -10.87 -6.99 -5.38
CA VAL A 117 -10.31 -7.23 -4.04
C VAL A 117 -9.40 -8.45 -4.05
N VAL A 118 -8.11 -8.22 -3.84
CA VAL A 118 -7.08 -9.25 -3.66
C VAL A 118 -6.52 -9.10 -2.24
N ARG A 119 -6.99 -9.94 -1.32
CA ARG A 119 -6.60 -9.87 0.09
C ARG A 119 -5.13 -10.23 0.26
N ASN A 120 -4.40 -9.38 0.96
CA ASN A 120 -3.06 -9.73 1.43
C ASN A 120 -3.20 -10.74 2.58
N MET A 121 -2.71 -11.97 2.36
CA MET A 121 -2.81 -13.07 3.31
C MET A 121 -1.43 -13.73 3.47
N PRO A 122 -1.06 -14.19 4.67
CA PRO A 122 0.19 -14.91 4.86
C PRO A 122 0.19 -16.22 4.07
N SER A 123 1.37 -16.69 3.66
CA SER A 123 1.52 -18.03 3.11
C SER A 123 1.04 -19.06 4.13
N TYR A 124 0.22 -20.01 3.67
CA TYR A 124 -0.24 -21.10 4.50
C TYR A 124 0.96 -21.91 5.02
N LYS A 125 0.94 -22.21 6.33
CA LYS A 125 1.86 -23.15 6.98
C LYS A 125 1.01 -24.16 7.75
N SER A 126 1.36 -25.45 7.67
CA SER A 126 0.71 -26.45 8.51
C SER A 126 1.06 -26.21 9.98
N LEU A 127 0.15 -26.60 10.88
CA LEU A 127 0.37 -26.45 12.32
C LEU A 127 1.59 -27.26 12.79
N ASP A 128 1.85 -28.42 12.18
CA ASP A 128 3.00 -29.28 12.51
C ASP A 128 4.35 -28.61 12.19
N ALA A 129 4.35 -27.60 11.31
CA ALA A 129 5.54 -26.83 10.95
C ALA A 129 5.76 -25.61 11.87
N ILE A 130 4.87 -25.37 12.84
CA ILE A 130 5.00 -24.28 13.80
C ILE A 130 5.72 -24.84 15.03
N PRO A 131 6.94 -24.34 15.37
CA PRO A 131 7.63 -24.76 16.58
C PRO A 131 6.74 -24.50 17.80
N SER A 132 6.57 -25.51 18.66
CA SER A 132 5.94 -25.33 19.96
C SER A 132 6.89 -24.54 20.85
N THR A 133 6.69 -23.23 20.94
CA THR A 133 7.37 -22.40 21.93
C THR A 133 6.57 -22.47 23.22
N GLU A 134 7.03 -23.26 24.19
CA GLU A 134 6.53 -23.11 25.55
C GLU A 134 7.05 -21.80 26.14
N ILE A 135 6.14 -20.89 26.46
CA ILE A 135 6.48 -19.65 27.16
C ILE A 135 6.52 -19.97 28.65
N SER A 136 7.62 -20.55 29.12
CA SER A 136 7.80 -20.99 30.52
C SER A 136 7.72 -19.88 31.58
N SER A 137 7.79 -18.61 31.15
CA SER A 137 7.68 -17.44 32.01
C SER A 137 6.24 -17.03 32.36
N ILE A 138 5.23 -17.64 31.71
CA ILE A 138 3.82 -17.32 31.97
C ILE A 138 3.17 -18.53 32.68
N PRO A 139 2.60 -18.34 33.88
CA PRO A 139 1.90 -19.42 34.57
C PRO A 139 0.74 -19.97 33.74
N ALA A 140 0.60 -21.30 33.69
CA ALA A 140 -0.41 -21.97 32.87
C ALA A 140 -1.86 -21.67 33.28
N ASP A 141 -2.09 -21.15 34.50
CA ASP A 141 -3.41 -20.77 35.03
C ASP A 141 -3.87 -19.36 34.61
N LYS A 142 -3.06 -18.62 33.84
CA LYS A 142 -3.37 -17.23 33.46
C LYS A 142 -3.93 -17.13 32.04
N LYS A 143 -4.95 -16.27 31.89
CA LYS A 143 -5.40 -15.80 30.57
C LYS A 143 -4.33 -14.89 29.97
N ILE A 144 -4.02 -15.08 28.69
CA ILE A 144 -3.04 -14.28 27.95
C ILE A 144 -3.77 -13.37 26.96
N ILE A 145 -3.50 -12.07 27.04
CA ILE A 145 -3.86 -11.09 26.00
C ILE A 145 -2.58 -10.79 25.22
N LEU A 146 -2.56 -11.14 23.93
CA LEU A 146 -1.39 -10.97 23.06
C LEU A 146 -1.64 -9.83 22.06
N TYR A 147 -0.78 -8.81 22.11
CA TYR A 147 -0.62 -7.84 21.04
C TYR A 147 0.65 -8.17 20.25
N GLN A 148 0.52 -8.35 18.94
CA GLN A 148 1.65 -8.60 18.05
C GLN A 148 1.63 -7.62 16.89
N GLY A 149 2.57 -6.67 16.89
CA GLY A 149 2.70 -5.66 15.84
C GLY A 149 3.61 -4.52 16.27
N ALA A 150 3.89 -3.61 15.33
CA ALA A 150 4.60 -2.37 15.65
C ALA A 150 3.73 -1.47 16.56
N VAL A 151 4.34 -0.79 17.52
CA VAL A 151 3.63 0.20 18.36
C VAL A 151 3.51 1.50 17.56
N ASN A 152 2.30 1.84 17.13
CA ASN A 152 2.01 3.04 16.35
C ASN A 152 0.61 3.56 16.74
N VAL A 153 0.46 4.89 16.78
CA VAL A 153 -0.79 5.60 17.12
C VAL A 153 -1.99 5.07 16.33
N VAL A 154 -1.82 4.76 15.04
CA VAL A 154 -2.92 4.24 14.20
C VAL A 154 -3.26 2.76 14.43
N ARG A 155 -2.56 2.08 15.34
CA ARG A 155 -2.80 0.67 15.66
C ARG A 155 -3.74 0.48 16.85
N GLY A 156 -4.19 1.58 17.48
CA GLY A 156 -5.19 1.53 18.55
C GLY A 156 -4.73 0.83 19.82
N VAL A 157 -3.40 0.74 20.04
CA VAL A 157 -2.83 0.04 21.22
C VAL A 157 -3.31 0.66 22.52
N GLU A 158 -3.44 1.98 22.55
CA GLU A 158 -3.96 2.72 23.70
C GLU A 158 -5.37 2.23 24.09
N TRP A 159 -6.27 2.07 23.11
CA TRP A 159 -7.61 1.57 23.34
C TRP A 159 -7.63 0.10 23.78
N ILE A 160 -6.70 -0.71 23.28
CA ILE A 160 -6.54 -2.10 23.75
C ILE A 160 -6.16 -2.11 25.23
N ILE A 161 -5.20 -1.26 25.63
CA ILE A 161 -4.76 -1.13 27.03
C ILE A 161 -5.91 -0.65 27.92
N ASP A 162 -6.64 0.38 27.50
CA ASP A 162 -7.80 0.92 28.24
C ASP A 162 -8.91 -0.12 28.39
N ALA A 163 -9.05 -1.04 27.43
CA ALA A 163 -10.01 -2.13 27.49
C ALA A 163 -9.57 -3.31 28.37
N MET A 164 -8.28 -3.44 28.70
CA MET A 164 -7.74 -4.59 29.46
C MET A 164 -8.47 -4.85 30.79
N PRO A 165 -8.82 -3.85 31.62
CA PRO A 165 -9.53 -4.09 32.87
C PRO A 165 -10.92 -4.72 32.70
N PHE A 166 -11.51 -4.64 31.51
CA PHE A 166 -12.83 -5.20 31.18
C PHE A 166 -12.74 -6.62 30.61
N ALA A 167 -11.55 -7.08 30.22
CA ALA A 167 -11.31 -8.45 29.76
C ALA A 167 -11.27 -9.39 30.98
N ARG A 168 -12.42 -9.98 31.33
CA ARG A 168 -12.55 -10.93 32.45
C ARG A 168 -12.22 -12.36 32.08
#